data_AF-A0A8J6TSJ4-F1
#
_entry.id   AF-A0A8J6TSJ4-F1
#
_cell.length_a   1.000
_cell.length_b   1.000
_cell.length_c   1.000
_cell.angle_alpha   90.00
_cell.angle_beta   90.00
_cell.angle_gamma   90.00
#
_symmetry.space_group_name_H-M   'P 1'
#
loop_
_entity.id
_entity.type
_entity.pdbx_description
1 polymer ?
#
loop_
_entity_poly.entity_id
_entity_poly.type
_entity_poly.pdbx_seq_one_letter_code
_entity_poly.pdbx_strand_id
1 'polypeptide(L)' 'MNSTESILEQYREADFERRLNLFLECPALRTRFVEIDQSESSGSSSLEASRKDVAVNRCCRVWA' A
#
# COMPACT_ATOMS: atom_id res chain seq x y z
N MET A 1 -7.67 8.06 18.27
CA MET A 1 -6.96 7.06 17.45
C MET A 1 -7.65 7.05 16.11
N ASN A 2 -6.99 7.51 15.04
CA ASN A 2 -7.56 7.37 13.71
C ASN A 2 -7.62 5.87 13.41
N SER A 3 -8.80 5.38 13.06
CA SER A 3 -8.98 3.99 12.67
C SER A 3 -8.11 3.71 11.44
N THR A 4 -7.55 2.50 11.35
CA THR A 4 -6.75 2.07 10.20
C THR A 4 -7.41 2.40 8.87
N GLU A 5 -8.73 2.20 8.77
CA GLU A 5 -9.51 2.53 7.57
C GLU A 5 -9.45 4.01 7.19
N SER A 6 -9.51 4.92 8.17
CA SER A 6 -9.42 6.37 7.93
C SER A 6 -8.03 6.77 7.41
N ILE A 7 -6.98 6.06 7.79
CA ILE A 7 -5.61 6.32 7.29
C ILE A 7 -5.48 5.81 5.85
N LEU A 8 -6.08 4.66 5.52
CA LEU A 8 -6.08 4.11 4.17
C LEU A 8 -6.90 4.97 3.20
N GLU A 9 -8.03 5.52 3.66
CA GLU A 9 -8.83 6.46 2.88
C GLU A 9 -8.05 7.75 2.60
N GLN A 10 -7.43 8.34 3.63
CA GLN A 10 -6.53 9.49 3.45
C GLN A 10 -5.38 9.19 2.49
N TYR A 11 -4.82 7.98 2.50
CA TYR A 11 -3.76 7.59 1.56
C TYR A 11 -4.26 7.52 0.11
N ARG A 12 -5.49 7.07 -0.12
CA ARG A 12 -6.09 7.00 -1.46
C ARG A 12 -6.35 8.37 -2.07
N GLU A 13 -6.80 9.32 -1.25
CA GLU A 13 -7.13 10.67 -1.71
C GLU A 13 -5.92 11.62 -1.70
N ALA A 14 -4.83 11.23 -1.07
CA ALA A 14 -3.64 12.06 -0.90
C ALA A 14 -2.77 12.17 -2.16
N ASP A 15 -2.15 13.35 -2.31
CA ASP A 15 -1.05 13.55 -3.24
C ASP A 15 0.20 12.75 -2.86
N PHE A 16 1.15 12.67 -3.80
CA PHE A 16 2.39 11.91 -3.65
C PHE A 16 3.15 12.22 -2.34
N GLU A 17 3.33 13.51 -2.01
CA GLU A 17 4.04 13.91 -0.80
C GLU A 17 3.35 13.41 0.46
N ARG A 18 2.01 13.45 0.49
CA ARG A 18 1.24 13.03 1.65
C ARG A 18 1.12 11.50 1.74
N ARG A 19 1.05 10.80 0.60
CA ARG A 19 1.22 9.33 0.53
C ARG A 19 2.58 8.90 1.10
N LEU A 20 3.66 9.57 0.72
CA LEU A 20 5.00 9.28 1.23
C LEU A 20 5.09 9.49 2.74
N ASN A 21 4.56 10.61 3.26
CA ASN A 21 4.52 10.85 4.70
C ASN A 21 3.75 9.75 5.45
N LEU A 22 2.53 9.40 5.00
CA LEU A 22 1.74 8.33 5.59
C LEU A 22 2.46 6.97 5.56
N PHE A 23 3.17 6.67 4.48
CA PHE A 23 3.96 5.45 4.33
C PHE A 23 5.14 5.38 5.31
N LEU A 24 5.76 6.52 5.62
CA LEU A 24 6.84 6.63 6.58
C LEU A 24 6.33 6.57 8.03
N GLU A 25 5.22 7.25 8.34
CA GLU A 25 4.62 7.30 9.68
C GLU A 25 3.94 5.98 10.08
N CYS A 26 3.36 5.24 9.13
CA CYS A 26 2.56 4.04 9.40
C CYS A 26 3.19 2.76 8.80
N PRO A 27 4.30 2.24 9.36
CA PRO A 27 4.98 1.05 8.83
C PRO A 27 4.08 -0.20 8.83
N ALA A 28 3.17 -0.33 9.78
CA ALA A 28 2.22 -1.44 9.86
C ALA A 28 1.22 -1.49 8.69
N LEU A 29 1.00 -0.36 8.02
CA LEU A 29 0.02 -0.24 6.92
C LEU A 29 0.66 -0.27 5.52
N ARG A 30 2.00 -0.36 5.43
CA ARG A 30 2.72 -0.37 4.15
C ARG A 30 2.24 -1.44 3.19
N THR A 31 1.93 -2.63 3.68
CA THR A 31 1.36 -3.70 2.85
C THR A 31 0.06 -3.25 2.19
N ARG A 32 -0.84 -2.61 2.96
CA ARG A 32 -2.11 -2.08 2.44
C ARG A 32 -1.91 -0.92 1.47
N PHE A 33 -0.96 -0.03 1.75
CA PHE A 33 -0.60 1.07 0.84
C PHE A 33 -0.09 0.56 -0.52
N VAL A 34 0.74 -0.48 -0.51
CA VAL A 34 1.24 -1.12 -1.74
C VAL A 34 0.13 -1.82 -2.51
N GLU A 35 -0.79 -2.51 -1.83
CA GLU A 35 -1.97 -3.12 -2.48
C GLU A 35 -2.84 -2.07 -3.19
N ILE A 36 -2.99 -0.88 -2.59
CA ILE A 36 -3.70 0.24 -3.22
C ILE A 36 -2.97 0.67 -4.50
N ASP A 37 -1.67 0.95 -4.41
CA ASP A 37 -0.83 1.41 -5.54
C ASP A 37 -0.85 0.40 -6.71
N GLN A 38 -0.77 -0.90 -6.40
CA GLN A 38 -0.88 -1.97 -7.38
C GLN A 38 -2.27 -2.02 -8.02
N SER A 39 -3.34 -1.85 -7.24
CA SER A 39 -4.72 -1.87 -7.76
C SER A 39 -4.98 -0.67 -8.69
N GLU A 40 -4.48 0.51 -8.34
CA GLU A 40 -4.58 1.73 -9.16
C GLU A 40 -3.80 1.57 -10.48
N SER A 41 -2.58 1.01 -10.42
CA SER A 41 -1.79 0.75 -11.62
C SER A 41 -2.38 -0.36 -12.51
N SER A 42 -3.17 -1.27 -11.94
CA SER A 42 -3.83 -2.36 -12.67
C SER A 42 -5.10 -1.92 -13.41
N GLY A 43 -5.63 -0.73 -13.12
CA GLY A 43 -6.86 -0.19 -13.72
C GLY A 43 -6.77 0.19 -15.20
N SER A 44 -5.60 0.04 -15.83
CA SER A 44 -5.35 0.40 -17.24
C SER A 44 -5.26 -0.80 -18.19
N SER A 45 -5.40 -2.04 -17.73
CA SER A 45 -5.38 -3.20 -18.63
C SER A 45 -6.58 -4.09 -18.42
N SER A 46 -7.59 -3.84 -19.25
CA SER A 46 -8.51 -4.87 -19.70
C SER A 46 -7.71 -6.12 -20.09
N LEU A 47 -8.15 -7.28 -19.58
CA LEU A 47 -7.77 -8.64 -19.96
C LEU A 47 -6.52 -9.23 -19.29
N GLU A 48 -6.69 -10.49 -18.87
CA GLU A 48 -5.69 -11.50 -18.51
C GLU A 48 -5.25 -11.57 -17.04
N ALA A 49 -6.08 -12.29 -16.28
CA ALA A 49 -5.66 -13.05 -15.12
C ALA A 49 -4.51 -13.99 -15.51
N SER A 50 -3.27 -13.61 -15.21
CA SER A 50 -2.13 -14.53 -15.31
C SER A 50 -1.10 -14.25 -14.22
N ARG A 51 -1.41 -14.83 -13.06
CA ARG A 51 -0.49 -15.48 -12.12
C ARG A 51 0.96 -15.00 -12.17
N LYS A 52 1.36 -14.13 -11.24
CA LYS A 52 2.72 -14.10 -10.71
C LYS A 52 2.69 -13.85 -9.21
N ASP A 53 3.06 -14.89 -8.47
CA ASP A 53 3.59 -14.83 -7.11
C ASP A 53 4.43 -13.56 -6.91
N VAL A 54 3.88 -12.55 -6.25
CA VAL A 54 4.71 -11.55 -5.59
C VAL A 54 4.94 -12.12 -4.20
N ALA A 55 6.13 -12.71 -4.04
CA ALA A 55 6.67 -13.06 -2.75
C ALA A 55 6.50 -11.85 -1.83
N VAL A 56 5.58 -11.98 -0.86
CA VAL A 56 5.47 -10.99 0.22
C VAL A 56 6.80 -11.06 0.94
N ASN A 57 7.64 -10.07 0.68
CA ASN A 57 8.94 -9.96 1.31
C ASN A 57 8.67 -9.92 2.81
N ARG A 58 9.09 -10.97 3.53
CA ARG A 58 9.01 -11.05 5.00
C ARG A 58 9.92 -9.98 5.58
N CYS A 59 9.46 -8.73 5.60
CA CYS A 59 10.10 -7.65 6.31
C CYS A 59 9.61 -7.62 7.76
N CYS A 60 9.64 -8.78 8.43
CA CYS A 60 9.62 -8.87 9.87
C CYS A 60 10.98 -9.40 10.30
N ARG A 61 11.94 -8.50 10.56
CA ARG A 61 13.02 -8.76 11.53
C ARG A 61 13.79 -7.48 11.91
N VAL A 62 13.49 -7.01 13.12
CA VAL A 62 14.38 -6.39 14.10
C VAL A 62 14.95 -5.01 13.75
N TRP A 63 14.31 -3.96 14.28
CA TRP A 63 15.07 -2.86 14.86
C TRP A 63 15.15 -3.10 16.37
N ALA A 64 16.31 -3.61 16.80
CA ALA A 64 16.80 -3.54 18.17
C ALA A 64 18.05 -2.67 18.14
#